data_AF-A0A453LEM6-F1
#
_entry.id   AF-A0A453LEM6-F1
#
_cell.length_a   1.000
_cell.length_b   1.000
_cell.length_c   1.000
_cell.angle_alpha   90.00
_cell.angle_beta   90.00
_cell.angle_gamma   90.00
#
_symmetry.space_group_name_H-M   'P 1'
#
loop_
_entity.id
_entity.type
_entity.pdbx_description
1 polymer ?
#
loop_
_entity_poly.entity_id
_entity_poly.type
_entity_poly.pdbx_seq_one_letter_code
_entity_poly.pdbx_strand_id
1 'polypeptide(L)' 'MSLHVHCHISGGHFLLDLIAPLRYYIFRKELPVVLKAFVHGDGSLFSQHPELEEATVWVYFHSNNPNFNRVEC' A
#
# COMPACT_ATOMS: atom_id res chain seq x y z
N MET A 1 -14.98 6.01 6.66
CA MET A 1 -14.58 4.97 5.69
C MET A 1 -13.08 4.71 5.83
N SER A 2 -12.56 3.58 5.34
CA SER A 2 -11.13 3.27 5.34
C SER A 2 -10.70 2.65 4.01
N LEU A 3 -9.48 2.93 3.58
CA LEU A 3 -8.86 2.32 2.40
C LEU A 3 -7.94 1.19 2.87
N HIS A 4 -8.10 0.00 2.32
CA HIS A 4 -7.25 -1.15 2.64
C HIS A 4 -6.37 -1.50 1.44
N VAL A 5 -5.06 -1.30 1.59
CA VAL A 5 -4.06 -1.55 0.53
C VAL A 5 -3.30 -2.82 0.85
N HIS A 6 -3.31 -3.77 -0.08
CA HIS A 6 -2.62 -5.05 0.08
C HIS A 6 -1.37 -5.08 -0.80
N CYS A 7 -0.19 -5.02 -0.16
CA CYS A 7 1.11 -5.07 -0.80
C CYS A 7 1.72 -6.45 -0.60
N HIS A 8 1.82 -7.24 -1.68
CA HIS A 8 2.55 -8.50 -1.64
C HIS A 8 4.05 -8.21 -1.73
N ILE A 9 4.82 -8.55 -0.70
CA ILE A 9 6.27 -8.33 -0.64
C ILE A 9 7.02 -9.57 -1.12
N SER A 10 6.62 -10.74 -0.63
CA SER A 10 7.30 -12.01 -0.90
C SER A 10 6.29 -13.17 -0.91
N GLY A 11 6.75 -14.38 -1.22
CA GLY A 11 5.90 -15.57 -1.41
C GLY A 11 5.60 -15.93 -2.86
N GLY A 12 5.20 -17.19 -3.08
CA GLY A 12 4.93 -17.78 -4.39
C GLY A 12 6.14 -18.37 -5.11
N HIS A 13 7.32 -17.73 -5.04
CA HIS A 13 8.56 -18.25 -5.62
C HIS A 13 9.81 -17.72 -4.90
N PHE A 14 10.86 -18.53 -4.77
CA PHE A 14 12.09 -18.22 -4.02
C PHE A 14 12.77 -16.89 -4.44
N LEU A 15 12.74 -16.55 -5.75
CA LEU A 15 13.31 -15.28 -6.23
C LEU A 15 12.63 -14.04 -5.62
N LEU A 16 11.34 -14.11 -5.32
CA LEU A 16 10.60 -13.01 -4.69
C LEU A 16 11.01 -12.82 -3.23
N ASP A 17 11.39 -13.90 -2.55
CA ASP A 17 11.90 -13.84 -1.19
C ASP A 17 13.29 -13.17 -1.15
N LEU A 18 14.13 -13.41 -2.17
CA LEU A 18 15.46 -12.80 -2.30
C LEU A 18 15.40 -11.27 -2.46
N ILE A 19 14.41 -10.76 -3.19
CA ILE A 19 14.23 -9.32 -3.45
C ILE A 19 13.22 -8.64 -2.51
N ALA A 20 12.70 -9.37 -1.51
CA ALA A 20 11.72 -8.87 -0.56
C ALA A 20 12.11 -7.52 0.09
N PRO A 21 13.38 -7.28 0.49
CA PRO A 21 13.77 -5.99 1.06
C PRO A 21 13.62 -4.83 0.07
N LEU A 22 13.99 -5.03 -1.19
CA LEU A 22 13.88 -4.01 -2.24
C LEU A 22 12.41 -3.71 -2.53
N ARG A 23 11.58 -4.74 -2.67
CA ARG A 23 10.15 -4.58 -2.96
C ARG A 23 9.43 -3.89 -1.80
N TYR A 24 9.74 -4.25 -0.56
CA TYR A 24 9.26 -3.56 0.63
C TYR A 24 9.64 -2.08 0.63
N TYR A 25 10.90 -1.76 0.33
CA TYR A 25 11.37 -0.38 0.23
C TYR A 25 10.61 0.42 -0.83
N ILE A 26 10.43 -0.13 -2.03
CA ILE A 26 9.69 0.53 -3.12
C ILE A 26 8.25 0.82 -2.70
N PHE A 27 7.54 -0.17 -2.16
CA PHE A 27 6.16 0.06 -1.71
C PHE A 27 6.09 1.15 -0.65
N ARG A 28 6.92 1.07 0.40
CA ARG A 28 6.89 2.07 1.47
C ARG A 28 7.22 3.49 0.95
N LYS A 29 8.13 3.61 -0.01
CA LYS A 29 8.54 4.90 -0.57
C LYS A 29 7.51 5.49 -1.53
N GLU A 30 6.96 4.69 -2.42
CA GLU A 30 6.13 5.15 -3.53
C GLU A 30 4.63 5.19 -3.18
N LEU A 31 4.18 4.42 -2.17
CA LEU A 31 2.77 4.36 -1.81
C LEU A 31 2.13 5.72 -1.50
N PRO A 32 2.78 6.66 -0.77
CA PRO A 32 2.23 8.00 -0.59
C PRO A 32 1.99 8.76 -1.90
N VAL A 33 2.84 8.54 -2.92
CA VAL A 33 2.67 9.15 -4.24
C VAL A 33 1.48 8.53 -4.98
N VAL A 34 1.34 7.20 -4.90
CA VAL A 34 0.19 6.48 -5.48
C VAL A 34 -1.13 6.95 -4.87
N LEU A 35 -1.19 7.13 -3.55
CA LEU A 35 -2.40 7.64 -2.88
C LEU A 35 -2.77 9.04 -3.36
N LYS A 36 -1.78 9.94 -3.53
CA LYS A 36 -2.03 11.27 -4.12
C LYS A 36 -2.54 11.19 -5.56
N ALA A 37 -2.04 10.22 -6.32
CA ALA A 37 -2.50 9.99 -7.69
C ALA A 37 -3.96 9.54 -7.74
N PHE A 38 -4.44 8.75 -6.76
CA PHE A 38 -5.87 8.41 -6.65
C PHE A 38 -6.72 9.66 -6.40
N VAL A 39 -6.34 10.52 -5.46
CA VAL A 39 -7.08 11.76 -5.18
C VAL A 39 -7.17 12.65 -6.43
N HIS A 40 -6.06 12.77 -7.18
CA HIS A 40 -6.03 13.60 -8.40
C HIS A 40 -6.78 12.94 -9.57
N GLY A 41 -6.62 11.63 -9.75
CA GLY A 41 -7.24 10.87 -10.85
C GLY A 41 -8.76 10.77 -10.68
N ASP A 42 -9.22 10.59 -9.45
CA ASP A 42 -10.62 10.39 -9.11
C ASP A 42 -11.27 11.63 -8.48
N GLY A 43 -10.82 12.83 -8.86
CA GLY A 43 -11.26 14.08 -8.24
C GLY A 43 -12.79 14.28 -8.18
N SER A 44 -13.54 13.71 -9.14
CA SER A 44 -15.01 13.73 -9.09
C SER A 44 -15.59 12.92 -7.92
N LEU A 45 -15.00 11.77 -7.59
CA LEU A 45 -15.38 10.94 -6.44
C LEU A 45 -15.11 11.71 -5.14
N PHE A 46 -13.92 12.27 -4.99
CA PHE A 46 -13.53 13.03 -3.81
C PHE A 46 -14.35 14.32 -3.64
N SER A 47 -14.79 14.94 -4.73
CA SER A 47 -15.71 16.09 -4.65
C SER A 47 -17.10 15.74 -4.12
N GLN A 48 -17.58 14.53 -4.41
CA GLN A 48 -18.87 14.02 -3.93
C GLN A 48 -18.77 13.43 -2.52
N HIS A 49 -17.59 12.94 -2.16
CA HIS A 49 -17.29 12.28 -0.89
C HIS A 49 -16.02 12.86 -0.24
N PRO A 50 -16.06 14.10 0.29
CA PRO A 50 -14.90 14.74 0.92
C PRO A 50 -14.36 13.96 2.13
N GLU A 51 -15.19 13.14 2.78
CA GLU A 51 -14.80 12.27 3.89
C GLU A 51 -13.73 11.22 3.52
N LEU A 52 -13.50 10.99 2.23
CA LEU A 52 -12.47 10.07 1.74
C LEU A 52 -11.05 10.63 1.87
N GLU A 53 -10.88 11.96 1.94
CA GLU A 53 -9.55 12.57 2.14
C GLU A 53 -8.99 12.30 3.54
N GLU A 54 -9.88 12.19 4.53
CA GLU A 54 -9.55 11.89 5.93
C GLU A 54 -9.68 10.39 6.26
N ALA A 55 -9.94 9.54 5.26
CA ALA A 55 -10.10 8.11 5.47
C ALA A 55 -8.77 7.47 5.89
N THR A 56 -8.80 6.67 6.96
CA THR A 56 -7.63 5.90 7.39
C THR A 56 -7.22 4.91 6.30
N VAL A 57 -5.92 4.91 5.96
CA VAL A 57 -5.35 3.98 4.99
C VAL A 57 -4.61 2.88 5.74
N TRP A 58 -5.14 1.66 5.70
CA TRP A 58 -4.47 0.48 6.25
C TRP A 58 -3.64 -0.20 5.17
N VAL A 59 -2.35 -0.37 5.40
CA VAL A 59 -1.40 -0.98 4.47
C VAL A 59 -0.96 -2.33 5.02
N TYR A 60 -1.31 -3.40 4.32
CA TYR A 60 -0.96 -4.77 4.66
C TYR A 60 0.22 -5.22 3.80
N PHE A 61 1.38 -5.38 4.42
CA PHE A 61 2.55 -5.96 3.78
C PHE A 61 2.54 -7.48 4.00
N HIS A 62 2.24 -8.24 2.95
CA HIS A 62 2.18 -9.71 2.98
C HIS A 62 3.53 -10.29 2.61
N SER A 63 4.10 -11.12 3.48
CA SER A 63 5.44 -11.69 3.28
C SER A 63 5.61 -13.02 4.02
N ASN A 64 6.37 -13.95 3.41
CA ASN A 64 6.85 -15.15 4.10
C ASN A 64 7.90 -14.82 5.17
N ASN A 65 8.65 -13.74 4.99
CA ASN A 65 9.60 -13.24 5.98
C ASN A 65 8.87 -12.38 7.03
N PRO A 66 8.89 -12.75 8.32
CA PRO A 66 8.23 -12.01 9.40
C PRO A 66 8.68 -10.54 9.52
N ASN A 67 9.92 -10.23 9.12
CA ASN A 67 10.43 -8.86 9.15
C ASN A 67 9.65 -7.92 8.21
N PHE A 68 8.98 -8.44 7.18
CA PHE A 68 8.18 -7.64 6.26
C PHE A 68 6.69 -7.93 6.35
N ASN A 69 6.26 -8.91 7.14
CA ASN A 69 4.85 -9.25 7.30
C ASN A 69 4.21 -8.41 8.40
N ARG A 70 3.57 -7.29 8.05
CA ARG A 70 3.07 -6.31 9.01
C ARG A 70 1.94 -5.46 8.44
N VAL A 71 1.22 -4.79 9.33
CA VAL A 71 0.19 -3.80 8.99
C VAL A 71 0.63 -2.44 9.51
N GLU A 72 0.50 -1.41 8.66
CA GLU A 72 0.81 -0.01 8.97
C GLU A 72 -0.40 0.88 8.63
N CYS A 73 -0.51 2.06 9.23
CA CYS A 73 -1.49 3.09 8.87
C CYS A 73 -0.83 4.46 8.77
#